data_AF-A0A8J2KKW8-F1
#
_entry.id   AF-A0A8J2KKW8-F1
#
_cell.length_a   1.000
_cell.length_b   1.000
_cell.length_c   1.000
_cell.angle_alpha   90.00
_cell.angle_beta   90.00
_cell.angle_gamma   90.00
#
_symmetry.space_group_name_H-M   'P 1'
#
loop_
_entity.id
_entity.type
_entity.pdbx_description
1 polymer ?
#
loop_
_entity_poly.entity_id
_entity_poly.type
_entity_poly.pdbx_seq_one_letter_code
_entity_poly.pdbx_strand_id
1 'polypeptide(L)' 'MKSTGKSPVIGLLIVGLLAVFTVVLGSPSATTVRPHPCLQLGEHCIGNRLCCSQFCDRTVNLCAPFPERF' A
#
# COMPACT_ATOMS: atom_id res chain seq x y z
N MET A 1 -26.36 50.42 14.89
CA MET A 1 -25.07 50.24 14.20
C MET A 1 -24.76 48.76 14.11
N LYS A 2 -24.28 48.29 12.94
CA LYS A 2 -23.88 46.91 12.60
C LYS A 2 -25.01 45.86 12.50
N SER A 3 -25.67 45.87 11.33
CA SER A 3 -26.30 44.68 10.74
C SER A 3 -25.17 43.74 10.33
N THR A 4 -24.90 42.72 11.13
CA THR A 4 -23.86 41.74 10.86
C THR A 4 -24.39 40.76 9.82
N GLY A 5 -24.33 41.14 8.55
CA GLY A 5 -24.59 40.28 7.39
C GLY A 5 -23.56 39.15 7.37
N LYS A 6 -23.87 38.06 8.06
CA LYS A 6 -23.06 36.84 8.08
C LYS A 6 -23.27 36.17 6.72
N SER A 7 -22.46 36.58 5.75
CA SER A 7 -22.55 36.12 4.36
C SER A 7 -22.42 34.59 4.31
N PRO A 8 -23.42 33.85 3.80
CA PRO A 8 -23.45 32.39 3.85
C PRO A 8 -22.29 31.74 3.07
N VAL A 9 -21.63 32.50 2.20
CA VAL A 9 -20.51 32.06 1.35
C VAL A 9 -19.27 31.73 2.19
N ILE A 10 -19.01 32.48 3.26
CA ILE A 10 -17.83 32.29 4.14
C ILE A 10 -17.96 30.97 4.91
N GLY A 11 -19.18 30.61 5.30
CA GLY A 11 -19.49 29.33 5.97
C GLY A 11 -19.28 28.11 5.05
N LEU A 12 -19.57 28.24 3.76
CA LEU A 12 -19.34 27.16 2.79
C LEU A 12 -17.83 26.94 2.53
N LEU A 13 -17.05 28.02 2.44
CA LEU A 13 -15.60 27.96 2.22
C LEU A 13 -14.88 27.25 3.38
N ILE A 14 -15.20 27.60 4.64
CA ILE A 14 -14.60 26.98 5.82
C ILE A 14 -15.03 25.51 6.02
N VAL A 15 -16.29 25.17 5.77
CA VAL A 15 -16.76 23.77 5.81
C VAL A 15 -16.11 22.94 4.70
N GLY A 16 -15.98 23.50 3.49
CA GLY A 16 -15.30 22.85 2.37
C GLY A 16 -13.82 22.60 2.66
N LEU A 17 -13.10 23.58 3.20
CA LEU A 17 -11.68 23.43 3.57
C LEU A 17 -11.47 22.39 4.66
N LEU A 18 -12.30 22.40 5.71
CA LEU A 18 -12.25 21.39 6.78
C LEU A 18 -12.54 19.98 6.26
N ALA A 19 -13.54 19.82 5.39
CA ALA A 19 -13.89 18.53 4.79
C ALA A 19 -12.78 17.99 3.87
N VAL A 20 -12.12 18.85 3.09
CA VAL A 20 -10.97 18.45 2.26
C VAL A 20 -9.78 18.06 3.15
N PHE A 21 -9.52 18.82 4.22
CA PHE A 21 -8.40 18.56 5.12
C PHE A 21 -8.56 17.24 5.89
N THR A 22 -9.78 16.88 6.32
CA THR A 22 -10.03 15.60 6.98
C THR A 22 -9.96 14.40 6.03
N VAL A 23 -10.34 14.55 4.76
CA VAL A 23 -10.18 13.48 3.75
C VAL A 23 -8.70 13.21 3.46
N VAL A 24 -7.86 14.25 3.40
CA VAL A 24 -6.42 14.11 3.10
C VAL A 24 -5.64 13.53 4.29
N LEU A 25 -6.03 13.85 5.53
CA LEU A 25 -5.38 13.34 6.75
C LEU A 25 -5.96 12.02 7.27
N GLY A 26 -7.10 11.58 6.73
CA GLY A 26 -7.88 10.45 7.20
C GLY A 26 -7.72 9.18 6.37
N SER A 27 -6.51 8.87 5.89
CA SER A 27 -6.21 7.49 5.48
C SER A 27 -5.73 6.74 6.73
N PRO A 28 -6.59 6.01 7.47
CA PRO A 28 -6.09 5.05 8.43
C PRO A 28 -5.18 4.13 7.64
N SER A 29 -3.97 3.92 8.14
CA SER A 29 -3.06 2.88 7.71
C SER A 29 -3.85 1.58 7.64
N ALA A 30 -4.42 1.30 6.48
CA ALA A 30 -4.78 -0.04 6.13
C ALA A 30 -3.42 -0.73 6.13
N THR A 31 -3.11 -1.42 7.22
CA THR A 31 -2.24 -2.57 7.18
C THR A 31 -2.97 -3.60 6.32
N THR A 32 -3.12 -3.28 5.03
CA THR A 32 -3.22 -4.25 3.97
C THR A 32 -1.93 -5.01 4.16
N VAL A 33 -2.01 -6.12 4.88
CA VAL A 33 -1.13 -7.27 4.65
C VAL A 33 -1.40 -7.61 3.20
N ARG A 34 -0.76 -6.85 2.31
CA ARG A 34 -0.65 -7.19 0.91
C ARG A 34 0.10 -8.50 1.04
N PRO A 35 -0.48 -9.67 0.73
CA PRO A 35 0.35 -10.85 0.60
C PRO A 35 1.40 -10.41 -0.40
N HIS A 36 2.64 -10.22 0.06
CA HIS A 36 3.73 -9.92 -0.85
C HIS A 36 3.68 -11.10 -1.81
N PRO A 37 3.33 -10.89 -3.10
CA PRO A 37 3.14 -12.00 -4.00
C PRO A 37 4.50 -12.69 -4.05
N CYS A 38 4.56 -13.90 -3.48
CA CYS A 38 5.76 -14.69 -3.56
C CYS A 38 5.92 -15.12 -5.03
N LEU A 39 7.16 -15.19 -5.48
CA LEU A 39 7.49 -15.57 -6.85
C LEU A 39 7.22 -17.07 -7.04
N GLN A 40 6.56 -17.39 -8.15
CA GLN A 40 6.25 -18.77 -8.53
C GLN A 40 7.49 -19.47 -9.08
N LEU A 41 7.41 -20.80 -9.23
CA LEU A 41 8.48 -21.58 -9.84
C LEU A 41 8.80 -21.07 -11.26
N GLY A 42 10.08 -20.94 -11.58
CA GLY A 42 10.56 -20.41 -12.86
C GLY A 42 10.67 -18.88 -12.93
N GLU A 43 10.19 -18.15 -11.92
CA GLU A 43 10.31 -16.69 -11.87
C GLU A 43 11.68 -16.24 -11.35
N HIS A 44 12.18 -15.12 -11.88
CA HIS A 44 13.48 -14.57 -11.49
C HIS A 44 13.47 -14.10 -10.04
N CYS A 45 14.38 -14.65 -9.23
CA CYS A 45 14.54 -14.33 -7.83
C CYS A 45 15.96 -13.83 -7.52
N ILE A 46 16.05 -12.94 -6.53
CA ILE A 46 17.33 -12.42 -6.01
C ILE A 46 17.61 -13.01 -4.61
N GLY A 47 16.68 -13.82 -4.08
CA GLY A 47 16.83 -14.44 -2.78
C GLY A 47 15.71 -15.41 -2.44
N ASN A 48 16.02 -16.35 -1.56
CA ASN A 48 15.15 -17.48 -1.21
C ASN A 48 13.77 -17.05 -0.68
N ARG A 49 13.72 -16.01 0.16
CA ARG A 49 12.48 -15.53 0.80
C ARG A 49 11.49 -14.88 -0.17
N LEU A 50 11.94 -14.59 -1.39
CA LEU A 50 11.10 -14.02 -2.43
C LEU A 50 10.26 -15.11 -3.12
N CYS A 51 10.75 -16.36 -3.17
CA CYS A 51 10.07 -17.49 -3.79
C CYS A 51 9.04 -18.13 -2.86
N CYS A 52 7.90 -18.56 -3.39
CA CYS A 52 6.90 -19.31 -2.61
C CYS A 52 7.46 -20.66 -2.12
N SER A 53 8.37 -21.26 -2.89
CA SER A 53 9.12 -22.47 -2.53
C SER A 53 10.21 -22.22 -1.49
N GLN A 54 10.43 -20.97 -1.08
CA GLN A 54 11.53 -20.54 -0.22
C GLN A 54 12.93 -20.91 -0.74
N PHE A 55 13.03 -21.20 -2.04
CA PHE A 55 14.28 -21.61 -2.68
C PHE A 55 14.46 -20.90 -4.01
N CYS A 56 15.54 -20.10 -4.07
CA CYS A 56 15.99 -19.41 -5.26
C CYS A 56 17.26 -20.12 -5.74
N ASP A 57 17.19 -20.78 -6.90
CA ASP A 57 18.36 -21.43 -7.48
C ASP A 57 19.34 -20.36 -7.96
N ARG A 58 20.53 -20.30 -7.34
CA ARG A 58 21.54 -19.27 -7.64
C ARG A 58 22.23 -19.45 -8.98
N THR A 59 22.11 -20.64 -9.57
CA THR A 59 22.74 -20.96 -10.85
C THR A 59 21.97 -20.33 -11.99
N VAL A 60 20.65 -20.34 -11.91
CA VAL A 60 19.75 -19.75 -12.92
C VAL A 60 19.06 -18.47 -12.45
N ASN A 61 19.20 -18.11 -11.18
CA ASN A 61 18.46 -17.03 -10.50
C ASN A 61 16.94 -17.16 -10.63
N LEU A 62 16.43 -18.40 -10.61
CA LEU A 62 14.99 -18.67 -10.71
C LEU A 62 14.48 -19.39 -9.46
N CYS A 63 13.23 -19.14 -9.10
CA CYS A 63 12.56 -19.89 -8.07
C CYS A 63 12.43 -21.35 -8.50
N ALA A 64 12.91 -22.27 -7.66
CA ALA A 64 12.89 -23.70 -7.94
C ALA A 64 12.22 -24.44 -6.77
N PRO A 65 11.72 -25.67 -6.99
CA PRO A 65 11.25 -26.49 -5.87
C PRO A 65 12.42 -26.69 -4.89
N PHE A 66 12.10 -26.82 -3.60
CA PHE A 66 13.13 -27.12 -2.61
C PHE A 66 13.80 -28.45 -3.00
N PRO A 67 15.14 -28.52 -3.07
CA PRO A 67 15.81 -29.76 -3.40
C PRO A 67 15.58 -30.74 -2.25
N GLU A 68 14.62 -31.65 -2.41
CA GLU A 68 14.47 -32.78 -1.50
C GLU A 68 15.77 -33.57 -1.56
N ARG A 69 16.54 -33.53 -0.46
CA ARG A 69 17.79 -34.27 -0.34
C ARG A 69 17.46 -35.77 -0.44
N PHE A 70 17.82 -36.37 -1.56
CA PHE A 70 18.01 -37.82 -1.70
C PHE A 70 19.35 -38.24 -1.10
#